data_AF-X0XYX7-F1
#
_entry.id   AF-X0XYX7-F1
#
_cell.length_a   1.000
_cell.length_b   1.000
_cell.length_c   1.000
_cell.angle_alpha   90.00
_cell.angle_beta   90.00
_cell.angle_gamma   90.00
#
_symmetry.space_group_name_H-M   'P 1'
#
loop_
_entity.id
_entity.type
_entity.pdbx_description
1 polymer ?
#
loop_
_entity_poly.entity_id
_entity_poly.type
_entity_poly.pdbx_seq_one_letter_code
_entity_poly.pdbx_strand_id
1 'polypeptide(L)'
;MSKIIATSAIKGAYKTLERAEQMLAKSIEKNGEDQVVEFPDTGYFLPVIYSMSGTKVEKLSDCKKVLEEVKKLLPEVPSQKLWLPYLGGTLDAGIATLWAEEIIEAIKYIDGPSPVD
;
A
#
# COMPACT_ATOMS: atom_id res chain seq x y z
N MET A 1 -21.63 -6.56 9.21
CA MET A 1 -20.72 -6.60 8.05
C MET A 1 -21.13 -7.76 7.15
N SER A 2 -21.09 -7.64 5.81
CA SER A 2 -21.41 -8.75 4.90
C SER A 2 -20.14 -9.55 4.53
N LYS A 3 -20.22 -10.88 4.57
CA LYS A 3 -19.12 -11.78 4.18
C LYS A 3 -18.66 -11.56 2.74
N ILE A 4 -19.61 -11.38 1.82
CA ILE A 4 -19.32 -11.13 0.40
C ILE A 4 -18.49 -9.84 0.25
N ILE A 5 -18.88 -8.79 0.97
CA ILE A 5 -18.17 -7.50 0.94
C ILE A 5 -16.76 -7.65 1.53
N ALA A 6 -16.62 -8.29 2.70
CA ALA A 6 -15.32 -8.51 3.33
C ALA A 6 -14.39 -9.32 2.43
N THR A 7 -14.89 -10.40 1.81
CA THR A 7 -14.13 -11.20 0.86
C THR A 7 -13.66 -10.39 -0.34
N SER A 8 -14.53 -9.56 -0.93
CA SER A 8 -14.17 -8.71 -2.06
C SER A 8 -13.13 -7.65 -1.69
N ALA A 9 -13.28 -7.01 -0.52
CA ALA A 9 -12.33 -6.02 -0.03
C ALA A 9 -10.95 -6.61 0.21
N ILE A 10 -10.86 -7.75 0.91
CA ILE A 10 -9.58 -8.42 1.19
C ILE A 10 -8.89 -8.88 -0.10
N LYS A 11 -9.64 -9.48 -1.05
CA LYS A 11 -9.08 -9.84 -2.36
C LYS A 11 -8.59 -8.62 -3.16
N GLY A 12 -9.32 -7.51 -3.08
CA GLY A 12 -8.90 -6.25 -3.69
C GLY A 12 -7.57 -5.77 -3.11
N ALA A 13 -7.43 -5.80 -1.78
CA ALA A 13 -6.21 -5.39 -1.10
C ALA A 13 -4.98 -6.23 -1.52
N TYR A 14 -5.11 -7.56 -1.66
CA TYR A 14 -4.05 -8.41 -2.21
C TYR A 14 -3.65 -8.00 -3.63
N LYS A 15 -4.63 -7.69 -4.50
CA LYS A 15 -4.37 -7.25 -5.87
C LYS A 15 -3.66 -5.89 -5.92
N THR A 16 -4.05 -4.96 -5.05
CA THR A 16 -3.40 -3.65 -4.95
C THR A 16 -1.97 -3.77 -4.45
N LEU A 17 -1.72 -4.62 -3.44
CA LEU A 17 -0.37 -4.90 -2.98
C LEU A 17 0.50 -5.47 -4.11
N GLU A 18 0.02 -6.48 -4.83
CA GLU A 18 0.77 -7.08 -5.96
C GLU A 18 1.14 -6.02 -7.00
N ARG A 19 0.20 -5.11 -7.33
CA ARG A 19 0.45 -3.99 -8.24
C ARG A 19 1.53 -3.05 -7.70
N ALA A 20 1.46 -2.69 -6.41
CA ALA A 20 2.44 -1.81 -5.78
C ALA A 20 3.84 -2.43 -5.78
N GLU A 21 3.96 -3.73 -5.49
CA GLU A 21 5.24 -4.46 -5.53
C GLU A 21 5.84 -4.46 -6.95
N GLN A 22 5.02 -4.74 -7.96
CA GLN A 22 5.48 -4.74 -9.35
C GLN A 22 5.94 -3.35 -9.81
N MET A 23 5.22 -2.29 -9.42
CA MET A 23 5.61 -0.91 -9.74
C MET A 23 6.89 -0.51 -9.01
N LEU A 24 7.00 -0.84 -7.72
CA LEU A 24 8.17 -0.53 -6.91
C LEU A 24 9.43 -1.24 -7.44
N ALA A 25 9.33 -2.52 -7.79
CA ALA A 25 10.43 -3.28 -8.34
C ALA A 25 10.97 -2.65 -9.64
N LYS A 26 10.07 -2.25 -10.55
CA LYS A 26 10.45 -1.56 -11.79
C LYS A 26 11.10 -0.19 -11.54
N SER A 27 10.54 0.58 -10.61
CA SER A 27 11.09 1.90 -10.24
C SER A 27 12.48 1.77 -9.61
N ILE A 28 12.70 0.77 -8.76
CA ILE A 28 14.02 0.49 -8.17
C ILE A 28 15.02 0.05 -9.25
N GLU A 29 14.61 -0.80 -10.19
CA GLU A 29 15.47 -1.22 -11.31
C GLU A 29 15.92 -0.03 -12.17
N LYS A 30 15.01 0.93 -12.41
CA LYS A 30 15.27 2.10 -13.25
C LYS A 30 16.06 3.21 -12.54
N ASN A 31 15.72 3.50 -11.27
CA ASN A 31 16.19 4.70 -10.57
C ASN A 31 17.13 4.39 -9.39
N GLY A 32 17.23 3.13 -8.95
CA GLY A 32 18.02 2.70 -7.79
C GLY A 32 17.28 2.85 -6.45
N GLU A 33 17.77 2.16 -5.42
CA GLU A 33 17.14 2.10 -4.09
C GLU A 33 17.17 3.43 -3.30
N ASP A 34 18.09 4.33 -3.65
CA ASP A 34 18.28 5.64 -3.01
C ASP A 34 17.56 6.78 -3.73
N GLN A 35 16.80 6.51 -4.78
CA GLN A 35 15.95 7.49 -5.43
C GLN A 35 14.97 8.10 -4.41
N VAL A 36 14.94 9.44 -4.35
CA VAL A 36 14.10 10.22 -3.44
C VAL A 36 12.62 10.02 -3.79
N VAL A 37 11.80 9.87 -2.75
CA VAL A 37 10.35 9.73 -2.81
C VAL A 37 9.74 10.88 -1.99
N GLU A 38 9.05 11.80 -2.66
CA GLU A 38 8.39 12.93 -2.02
C GLU A 38 7.15 13.39 -2.80
N PHE A 39 6.21 14.01 -2.09
CA PHE A 39 5.14 14.78 -2.72
C PHE A 39 5.48 16.28 -2.68
N PRO A 40 5.02 17.08 -3.65
CA PRO A 40 5.25 18.52 -3.64
C PRO A 40 4.56 19.19 -2.44
N ASP A 41 5.16 20.27 -1.94
CA ASP A 41 4.58 21.18 -0.94
C ASP A 41 4.12 20.53 0.38
N THR A 42 4.78 19.44 0.82
CA THR A 42 4.48 18.79 2.12
C THR A 42 5.72 18.54 2.97
N GLY A 43 5.59 18.80 4.28
CA GLY A 43 6.57 18.40 5.30
C GLY A 43 6.25 17.06 5.97
N TYR A 44 5.28 16.30 5.42
CA TYR A 44 4.72 15.09 6.04
C TYR A 44 5.09 13.79 5.31
N PHE A 45 6.15 13.79 4.50
CA PHE A 45 6.60 12.60 3.74
C PHE A 45 5.47 12.04 2.88
N LEU A 46 5.17 10.74 3.02
CA LEU A 46 3.94 10.11 2.54
C LEU A 46 2.88 10.20 3.66
N PRO A 47 1.89 11.12 3.55
CA PRO A 47 1.07 11.52 4.69
C PRO A 47 0.21 10.41 5.30
N VAL A 48 -0.34 9.49 4.50
CA VAL A 48 -1.19 8.41 5.01
C VAL A 48 -0.36 7.44 5.83
N ILE A 49 0.75 6.96 5.27
CA ILE A 49 1.70 6.08 5.95
C ILE A 49 2.25 6.76 7.21
N TYR A 50 2.67 8.02 7.11
CA TYR A 50 3.21 8.77 8.24
C TYR A 50 2.18 8.95 9.35
N SER A 51 0.93 9.27 9.01
CA SER A 51 -0.14 9.49 10.00
C SER A 51 -0.47 8.25 10.83
N MET A 52 -0.34 7.05 10.25
CA MET A 52 -0.73 5.79 10.90
C MET A 52 0.45 5.06 11.55
N SER A 53 1.65 5.17 10.99
CA SER A 53 2.83 4.40 11.44
C SER A 53 3.94 5.26 12.06
N GLY A 54 3.94 6.57 11.81
CA GLY A 54 5.08 7.45 12.13
C GLY A 54 6.32 7.19 11.27
N THR A 55 6.24 6.30 10.28
CA THR A 55 7.36 5.97 9.39
C THR A 55 7.59 7.10 8.40
N LYS A 56 8.81 7.60 8.37
CA LYS A 56 9.27 8.58 7.38
C LYS A 56 9.74 7.82 6.15
N VAL A 57 9.04 7.99 5.04
CA VAL A 57 9.41 7.39 3.75
C VAL A 57 10.10 8.47 2.93
N GLU A 58 11.39 8.30 2.67
CA GLU A 58 12.24 9.30 1.99
C GLU A 58 12.81 8.77 0.66
N LYS A 59 12.89 7.45 0.50
CA LYS A 59 13.44 6.79 -0.68
C LYS A 59 12.75 5.47 -1.02
N LEU A 60 12.98 4.97 -2.24
CA LEU A 60 12.33 3.74 -2.73
C LEU A 60 12.58 2.51 -1.85
N SER A 61 13.77 2.39 -1.23
CA SER A 61 14.05 1.30 -0.29
C SER A 61 13.19 1.35 0.99
N ASP A 62 12.68 2.51 1.38
CA ASP A 62 11.74 2.62 2.51
C ASP A 62 10.34 2.19 2.10
N CYS A 63 9.90 2.48 0.87
CA CYS A 63 8.65 1.95 0.32
C CYS A 63 8.62 0.42 0.37
N LYS A 64 9.76 -0.23 0.11
CA LYS A 64 9.89 -1.70 0.19
C LYS A 64 9.60 -2.20 1.61
N LYS A 65 10.15 -1.54 2.64
CA LYS A 65 9.88 -1.90 4.05
C LYS A 65 8.39 -1.72 4.38
N VAL A 66 7.77 -0.65 3.90
CA VAL A 66 6.33 -0.42 4.11
C VAL A 66 5.49 -1.53 3.46
N LEU A 67 5.79 -1.95 2.22
CA LEU A 67 5.06 -3.06 1.58
C LEU A 67 5.23 -4.40 2.32
N GLU A 68 6.37 -4.63 2.96
CA GLU A 68 6.53 -5.80 3.85
C GLU A 68 5.65 -5.72 5.11
N GLU A 69 5.41 -4.53 5.66
CA GLU A 69 4.43 -4.36 6.74
C GLU A 69 2.99 -4.51 6.23
N VAL A 70 2.68 -4.02 5.03
CA VAL A 70 1.37 -4.22 4.38
C VAL A 70 1.04 -5.71 4.23
N LYS A 71 2.02 -6.55 3.86
CA LYS A 71 1.84 -8.01 3.81
C LYS A 71 1.40 -8.61 5.13
N LYS A 72 1.93 -8.11 6.25
CA LYS A 72 1.60 -8.59 7.60
C LYS A 72 0.21 -8.13 8.05
N LEU A 73 -0.27 -6.99 7.55
CA LEU A 73 -1.60 -6.47 7.82
C LEU A 73 -2.70 -7.23 7.06
N LEU A 74 -2.38 -7.85 5.92
CA LEU A 74 -3.39 -8.53 5.11
C LEU A 74 -3.91 -9.79 5.81
N PRO A 75 -5.22 -9.86 6.13
CA PRO A 75 -5.80 -11.04 6.73
C PRO A 75 -6.04 -12.15 5.71
N GLU A 76 -6.24 -13.36 6.20
CA GLU A 76 -6.76 -14.44 5.36
C GLU A 76 -8.14 -14.11 4.77
N VAL A 77 -8.38 -14.58 3.55
CA VAL A 77 -9.69 -14.44 2.91
C VAL A 77 -10.73 -15.27 3.69
N PRO A 78 -11.90 -14.70 4.05
CA PRO A 78 -12.92 -15.41 4.82
C PRO A 78 -13.29 -16.76 4.21
N SER A 79 -13.16 -17.84 4.99
CA SER A 79 -13.49 -19.19 4.55
C SER A 79 -14.96 -19.32 4.14
N GLN A 80 -15.34 -20.24 3.25
CA GLN A 80 -16.74 -20.42 2.87
C GLN A 80 -17.61 -21.06 3.97
N LYS A 81 -17.05 -21.99 4.75
CA LYS A 81 -17.81 -22.83 5.69
C LYS A 81 -17.83 -22.33 7.13
N LEU A 82 -16.80 -21.60 7.57
CA LEU A 82 -16.72 -21.06 8.93
C LEU A 82 -17.12 -19.58 8.95
N TRP A 83 -17.87 -19.19 9.97
CA TRP A 83 -18.26 -17.81 10.21
C TRP A 83 -17.45 -17.26 11.38
N LEU A 84 -16.30 -16.68 11.06
CA LEU A 84 -15.50 -15.89 12.00
C LEU A 84 -15.82 -14.40 11.82
N PRO A 85 -15.74 -13.56 12.86
CA PRO A 85 -15.89 -12.11 12.70
C PRO A 85 -14.83 -11.54 11.74
N TYR A 86 -15.25 -10.88 10.66
CA TYR A 86 -14.37 -10.37 9.61
C TYR A 86 -14.20 -8.84 9.62
N LEU A 87 -14.86 -8.12 10.53
CA LEU A 87 -14.77 -6.65 10.55
C LEU A 87 -13.33 -6.16 10.77
N GLY A 88 -12.61 -6.70 11.76
CA GLY A 88 -11.22 -6.31 12.05
C GLY A 88 -10.30 -6.49 10.84
N GLY A 89 -10.19 -7.71 10.32
CA GLY A 89 -9.38 -7.96 9.13
C GLY A 89 -9.81 -7.16 7.89
N THR A 90 -11.10 -6.88 7.72
CA THR A 90 -11.54 -6.03 6.60
C THR A 90 -11.04 -4.59 6.76
N LEU A 91 -10.96 -4.07 7.99
CA LEU A 91 -10.37 -2.76 8.26
C LEU A 91 -8.86 -2.76 8.03
N ASP A 92 -8.16 -3.82 8.47
CA ASP A 92 -6.73 -3.98 8.22
C ASP A 92 -6.41 -4.05 6.72
N ALA A 93 -7.23 -4.77 5.95
CA ALA A 93 -7.14 -4.79 4.49
C ALA A 93 -7.38 -3.41 3.84
N GLY A 94 -8.23 -2.59 4.45
CA GLY A 94 -8.43 -1.20 4.04
C GLY A 94 -7.17 -0.35 4.25
N ILE A 95 -6.54 -0.44 5.43
CA ILE A 95 -5.27 0.24 5.74
C ILE A 95 -4.17 -0.22 4.78
N ALA A 96 -4.04 -1.54 4.57
CA ALA A 96 -3.12 -2.15 3.62
C ALA A 96 -3.28 -1.57 2.20
N THR A 97 -4.53 -1.41 1.76
CA THR A 97 -4.84 -0.83 0.44
C THR A 97 -4.41 0.64 0.37
N LEU A 98 -4.69 1.43 1.41
CA LEU A 98 -4.32 2.85 1.45
C LEU A 98 -2.80 3.05 1.37
N TRP A 99 -2.04 2.25 2.12
CA TRP A 99 -0.57 2.34 2.10
C TRP A 99 0.01 1.91 0.75
N ALA A 100 -0.53 0.84 0.15
CA ALA A 100 -0.10 0.38 -1.16
C ALA A 100 -0.42 1.38 -2.28
N GLU A 101 -1.61 1.99 -2.28
CA GLU A 101 -1.97 3.03 -3.25
C GLU A 101 -1.14 4.31 -3.06
N GLU A 102 -0.87 4.75 -1.83
CA GLU A 102 -0.01 5.92 -1.61
C GLU A 102 1.40 5.71 -2.18
N ILE A 103 1.96 4.50 -2.06
CA ILE A 103 3.24 4.14 -2.71
C ILE A 103 3.12 4.14 -4.23
N ILE A 104 2.01 3.62 -4.79
CA ILE A 104 1.76 3.66 -6.24
C ILE A 104 1.74 5.11 -6.74
N GLU A 105 1.03 6.01 -6.05
CA GLU A 105 0.97 7.42 -6.43
C GLU A 105 2.34 8.10 -6.28
N ALA A 106 3.08 7.80 -5.21
CA ALA A 106 4.43 8.32 -5.02
C ALA A 106 5.39 7.88 -6.15
N ILE A 107 5.28 6.63 -6.61
CA ILE A 107 6.05 6.13 -7.76
C ILE A 107 5.66 6.86 -9.06
N LYS A 108 4.38 7.19 -9.24
CA LYS A 108 3.94 7.95 -10.43
C LYS A 108 4.55 9.35 -10.52
N TYR A 109 4.83 10.01 -9.39
CA TYR A 109 5.59 11.27 -9.39
C TYR A 109 7.03 11.10 -9.92
N ILE A 110 7.60 9.91 -9.84
CA ILE A 110 8.96 9.60 -10.31
C ILE A 110 8.94 9.10 -11.75
N ASP A 111 8.12 8.09 -12.05
CA ASP A 111 8.15 7.35 -13.31
C ASP A 111 7.05 7.75 -14.31
N GLY A 112 6.05 8.51 -13.87
CA GLY A 112 4.88 8.86 -14.65
C GLY A 112 3.81 7.75 -14.74
N PRO A 113 2.61 8.06 -15.26
CA PRO A 113 2.16 9.41 -15.63
C PRO A 113 1.98 10.30 -14.39
N SER A 114 2.23 11.60 -14.54
CA SER A 114 1.99 12.57 -13.47
C SER A 114 0.53 12.44 -13.00
N PRO A 115 0.28 12.29 -11.69
CA PRO A 115 -1.08 12.15 -11.17
C PRO A 115 -1.88 13.46 -11.19
N VAL A 116 -1.24 14.59 -11.54
CA VAL A 116 -1.85 15.92 -11.58
C VAL A 116 -1.98 16.50 -13.00
N ASP A 117 -1.55 15.75 -14.03
CA ASP A 117 -1.63 16.14 -15.44
C ASP A 117 -2.90 15.58 -16.13
#